data_AF-A0AAQ2EYB8-F1
#
_entry.id   AF-A0AAQ2EYB8-F1
#
_cell.length_a   1.000
_cell.length_b   1.000
_cell.length_c   1.000
_cell.angle_alpha   90.00
_cell.angle_beta   90.00
_cell.angle_gamma   90.00
#
_symmetry.space_group_name_H-M   'P 1'
#
loop_
_entity.id
_entity.type
_entity.pdbx_description
1 polymer ?
#
loop_
_entity_poly.entity_id
_entity_poly.type
_entity_poly.pdbx_seq_one_letter_code
_entity_poly.pdbx_strand_id
1 'polypeptide(L)' 'MCVILCQLVFVSLPASLKHSAPSSLHIKRSDMPILEDKGYRVRVVLGEGNGQQSYEYPVWQVSILDGYCLLPH' A
#
# COMPACT_ATOMS: atom_id res chain seq x y z
N MET A 1 14.84 -11.67 -15.75
CA MET A 1 15.08 -10.21 -15.64
C MET A 1 14.06 -9.67 -14.64
N CYS A 2 14.47 -9.45 -13.39
CA CYS A 2 13.57 -8.94 -12.34
C CYS A 2 13.71 -7.42 -12.32
N VAL A 3 12.76 -6.72 -12.92
CA VAL A 3 12.67 -5.26 -12.75
C VAL A 3 12.12 -5.03 -11.35
N ILE A 4 13.01 -4.90 -10.37
CA ILE A 4 12.63 -4.39 -9.06
C ILE A 4 12.46 -2.88 -9.25
N LEU A 5 11.27 -2.46 -9.66
CA LEU A 5 10.86 -1.06 -9.51
C LEU A 5 10.63 -0.86 -7.99
N CYS A 6 11.72 -0.62 -7.24
CA CYS A 6 11.65 -0.34 -5.81
C CYS A 6 11.19 1.11 -5.65
N GLN A 7 9.88 1.34 -5.63
CA GLN A 7 9.36 2.64 -5.25
C GLN A 7 9.57 2.83 -3.75
N LEU A 8 10.43 3.78 -3.40
CA LEU A 8 10.71 4.18 -2.02
C LEU A 8 9.90 5.43 -1.71
N VAL A 9 9.05 5.35 -0.68
CA VAL A 9 8.28 6.49 -0.17
C VAL A 9 8.69 6.75 1.27
N PHE A 10 9.11 7.98 1.55
CA PHE A 10 9.43 8.43 2.90
C PHE A 10 8.28 9.29 3.43
N VAL A 11 7.83 8.98 4.65
CA VAL A 11 6.75 9.71 5.33
C VAL A 11 7.24 10.26 6.68
N SER A 12 6.77 11.45 7.05
CA SER A 12 7.28 12.20 8.21
C SER A 12 6.60 11.82 9.52
N LEU A 13 7.27 11.07 10.41
CA LEU A 13 6.67 10.63 11.67
C LEU A 13 6.16 11.78 12.56
N PRO A 14 4.99 11.61 13.22
CA PRO A 14 4.56 12.47 14.31
C PRO A 14 5.64 12.62 15.38
N ALA A 15 5.72 13.79 16.03
CA ALA A 15 6.76 14.09 17.01
C ALA A 15 6.82 13.06 18.16
N SER A 16 5.67 12.55 18.59
CA SER A 16 5.56 11.52 19.63
C SER A 16 6.21 10.18 19.28
N LEU A 17 6.50 9.94 17.99
CA LEU A 17 7.00 8.65 17.49
C LEU A 17 8.42 8.70 16.94
N LYS A 18 9.06 9.88 16.97
CA LYS A 18 10.44 10.05 16.46
C LYS A 18 11.49 9.22 17.22
N HIS A 19 11.21 8.87 18.46
CA HIS A 19 12.09 8.07 19.33
C HIS A 19 11.52 6.69 19.65
N SER A 20 10.41 6.31 19.02
CA SER A 20 9.87 4.96 19.16
C SER A 20 10.83 3.92 18.59
N ALA A 21 10.77 2.71 19.12
CA ALA A 21 11.55 1.60 18.57
C ALA A 21 11.22 1.40 17.09
N PRO A 22 12.23 1.13 16.23
CA PRO A 22 11.99 0.88 14.82
C PRO A 22 11.16 -0.38 14.64
N SER A 23 10.27 -0.37 13.65
CA SER A 23 9.49 -1.52 13.24
C SER A 23 9.58 -1.73 11.74
N SER A 24 9.33 -2.95 11.30
CA SER A 24 9.30 -3.31 9.88
C SER A 24 8.09 -4.21 9.62
N LEU A 25 7.44 -3.98 8.49
CA LEU A 25 6.30 -4.76 8.03
C LEU A 25 6.59 -5.23 6.60
N HIS A 26 6.59 -6.54 6.39
CA HIS A 26 6.74 -7.15 5.08
C HIS A 26 5.43 -7.82 4.68
N ILE A 27 4.83 -7.34 3.60
CA ILE A 27 3.56 -7.83 3.07
C ILE A 27 3.83 -8.60 1.79
N LYS A 28 3.45 -9.88 1.74
CA LYS A 28 3.58 -10.67 0.51
C LYS A 28 2.50 -10.27 -0.48
N ARG A 29 2.82 -10.35 -1.76
CA ARG A 29 1.87 -10.08 -2.85
C ARG A 29 0.62 -10.96 -2.79
N SER A 30 0.73 -12.20 -2.30
CA SER A 30 -0.40 -13.12 -2.12
C SER A 30 -1.42 -12.64 -1.10
N ASP A 31 -0.99 -11.78 -0.19
CA ASP A 31 -1.79 -11.34 0.96
C ASP A 31 -2.43 -9.97 0.68
N MET A 32 -2.15 -9.37 -0.49
CA MET A 32 -2.69 -8.07 -0.91
C MET A 32 -4.05 -8.28 -1.60
N PRO A 33 -5.15 -7.69 -1.08
CA PRO A 33 -6.43 -7.69 -1.78
C PRO A 33 -6.30 -7.03 -3.15
N ILE A 34 -6.99 -7.60 -4.14
CA ILE A 34 -7.07 -7.04 -5.49
C ILE A 34 -8.45 -6.42 -5.65
N LEU A 35 -8.49 -5.12 -5.96
CA LEU A 35 -9.67 -4.44 -6.45
C LEU A 35 -9.64 -4.47 -7.98
N GLU A 36 -10.70 -4.99 -8.57
CA GLU A 36 -10.82 -5.15 -10.01
C GLU A 36 -12.24 -4.80 -10.45
N ASP A 37 -12.33 -3.95 -11.46
CA ASP A 37 -13.58 -3.61 -12.14
C ASP A 37 -13.27 -3.28 -13.62
N LYS A 38 -14.31 -3.00 -14.40
CA LYS A 38 -14.23 -2.59 -15.80
C LYS A 38 -13.48 -1.25 -15.94
N GLY A 39 -12.16 -1.34 -16.02
CA GLY A 39 -11.30 -0.18 -16.24
C GLY A 39 -10.16 -0.04 -15.23
N TYR A 40 -10.03 -0.89 -14.22
CA TYR A 40 -8.86 -0.85 -13.36
C TYR A 40 -8.57 -2.19 -12.71
N ARG A 41 -7.30 -2.37 -12.36
CA ARG A 41 -6.86 -3.43 -11.47
C ARG A 41 -5.79 -2.88 -10.54
N VAL A 42 -6.11 -2.82 -9.26
CA VAL A 42 -5.21 -2.30 -8.23
C VAL A 42 -5.11 -3.27 -7.06
N ARG A 43 -3.94 -3.33 -6.45
CA ARG A 43 -3.70 -4.03 -5.19
C ARG A 43 -3.76 -3.04 -4.05
N VAL A 44 -4.39 -3.42 -2.94
CA VAL A 44 -4.30 -2.69 -1.68
C VAL A 44 -3.03 -3.15 -0.95
N VAL A 45 -1.96 -2.37 -1.08
CA VAL A 45 -0.64 -2.71 -0.49
C VAL A 45 -0.66 -2.46 1.02
N LEU A 46 -1.27 -1.35 1.46
CA LEU A 46 -1.40 -0.96 2.87
C LEU A 46 -2.72 -0.22 3.05
N GLY A 47 -3.36 -0.38 4.22
CA GLY A 47 -4.60 0.31 4.57
C GLY A 47 -5.83 -0.31 3.91
N GLU A 48 -6.80 0.52 3.54
CA GLU A 48 -8.08 0.11 2.97
C GLU A 48 -8.32 0.78 1.60
N GLY A 49 -9.00 0.08 0.70
CA GLY A 49 -9.57 0.66 -0.51
C GLY A 49 -10.86 -0.06 -0.91
N ASN A 50 -11.90 0.70 -1.26
CA ASN A 50 -13.22 0.18 -1.67
C ASN A 50 -13.77 -0.93 -0.74
N GLY A 51 -13.63 -0.78 0.59
CA GLY A 51 -14.10 -1.77 1.56
C GLY A 51 -13.25 -3.04 1.66
N GLN A 52 -12.15 -3.14 0.91
CA GLN A 52 -11.16 -4.20 1.07
C GLN A 52 -10.00 -3.70 1.93
N GLN A 53 -9.72 -4.44 3.00
CA GLN A 53 -8.70 -4.10 3.97
C GLN A 53 -7.45 -4.97 3.76
N SER A 54 -6.30 -4.32 3.72
CA SER A 54 -4.98 -4.95 3.79
C SER A 54 -4.42 -4.76 5.21
N TYR A 55 -3.11 -4.86 5.39
CA TYR A 55 -2.49 -4.56 6.67
C TYR A 55 -2.65 -3.07 6.99
N GLU A 56 -3.06 -2.76 8.21
CA GLU A 56 -3.07 -1.41 8.73
C GLU A 56 -1.73 -1.08 9.38
N TYR A 57 -1.25 0.14 9.15
CA TYR A 57 -0.15 0.67 9.94
C TYR A 57 -0.70 1.50 11.10
N PRO A 58 -0.50 1.08 12.36
CA PRO A 58 -1.25 1.61 13.51
C PRO A 58 -1.01 3.10 13.79
N VAL A 59 0.04 3.67 13.22
CA VAL A 59 0.44 5.05 13.42
C VAL A 59 -0.20 6.01 12.42
N TRP A 60 -0.54 5.52 11.23
CA TRP A 60 -1.00 6.36 10.13
C TRP A 60 -2.17 5.74 9.39
N GLN A 61 -3.23 6.54 9.22
CA GLN A 61 -4.32 6.27 8.30
C GLN A 61 -3.89 6.60 6.87
N VAL A 62 -2.98 5.79 6.33
CA VAL A 62 -2.55 5.89 4.93
C VAL A 62 -2.95 4.62 4.18
N SER A 63 -3.47 4.81 2.98
CA SER A 63 -3.70 3.73 2.03
C SER A 63 -2.71 3.82 0.88
N ILE A 64 -2.02 2.72 0.58
CA ILE A 64 -1.10 2.61 -0.55
C ILE A 64 -1.70 1.60 -1.53
N LEU A 65 -1.90 2.02 -2.78
CA LEU A 65 -2.42 1.17 -3.84
C LEU A 65 -1.41 1.11 -5.00
N ASP A 66 -1.24 -0.09 -5.56
CA ASP A 66 -0.39 -0.36 -6.73
C ASP A 66 -1.23 -0.96 -7.85
N GLY A 67 -1.23 -0.36 -9.04
CA GLY A 67 -1.91 -0.96 -10.18
C GLY A 67 -2.03 -0.04 -11.38
N TYR A 68 -2.97 -0.37 -12.24
CA TYR A 68 -3.19 0.33 -13.50
C TYR A 68 -4.68 0.61 -13.71
N CYS A 69 -4.93 1.73 -14.40
CA CYS A 69 -6.24 2.09 -14.92
C CYS A 69 -6.19 1.91 -16.44
N LEU A 70 -7.13 1.13 -16.97
CA LEU A 70 -7.39 1.02 -18.39
C LEU A 70 -8.38 2.13 -18.75
N LEU A 71 -7.86 3.27 -19.20
CA LEU A 71 -8.71 4.38 -19.67
C LEU A 71 -9.61 3.88 -20.82
N PRO A 72 -10.92 4.16 -20.77
CA PRO A 72 -11.77 3.92 -21.94
C PRO A 72 -11.33 4.86 -23.06
N HIS A 73 -11.20 4.33 -24.28
CA HIS A 73 -11.02 5.12 -25.50
C HIS A 73 -12.22 6.04 -25.72
#